data_AF-A0A838DTE9-F1
#
_entry.id   AF-A0A838DTE9-F1
#
_cell.length_a   1.000
_cell.length_b   1.000
_cell.length_c   1.000
_cell.angle_alpha   90.00
_cell.angle_beta   90.00
_cell.angle_gamma   90.00
#
_symmetry.space_group_name_H-M   'P 1'
#
loop_
_entity.id
_entity.type
_entity.pdbx_description
1 polymer ?
#
loop_
_entity_poly.entity_id
_entity_poly.type
_entity_poly.pdbx_seq_one_letter_code
_entity_poly.pdbx_strand_id
1 'polypeptide(L)'
;MRPVKNEDSPPVEEARPTRARHARPTGEAGASAPTVTATPVTIADIWEAYKLLKPRLHHTPLTASRTLRELTGADVYLKAENMQRSGSFKVRGASYKLSR
;
A
#
# COMPACT_ATOMS: atom_id res chain seq x y z
N MET A 1 -17.31 45.87 18.22
CA MET A 1 -16.42 44.70 18.03
C MET A 1 -17.04 43.51 18.76
N ARG A 2 -17.74 42.61 18.07
CA ARG A 2 -18.30 41.39 18.70
C ARG A 2 -17.25 40.28 18.58
N PRO A 3 -16.90 39.56 19.65
CA PRO A 3 -16.00 38.42 19.52
C PRO A 3 -16.70 37.31 18.72
N VAL A 4 -16.02 36.84 17.66
CA VAL A 4 -16.41 35.67 16.87
C VAL A 4 -16.31 34.44 17.76
N LYS A 5 -17.43 33.69 17.83
CA LYS A 5 -17.54 32.44 18.55
C LYS A 5 -16.58 31.43 17.90
N ASN A 6 -15.62 30.92 18.65
CA ASN A 6 -14.94 29.68 18.30
C ASN A 6 -15.92 28.56 18.66
N GLU A 7 -16.61 28.03 17.66
CA GLU A 7 -17.42 26.84 17.83
C GLU A 7 -16.49 25.63 17.87
N ASP A 8 -16.37 25.06 19.07
CA ASP A 8 -15.89 23.72 19.31
C ASP A 8 -16.59 22.75 18.35
N SER A 9 -15.87 22.30 17.33
CA SER A 9 -16.28 21.13 16.57
C SER A 9 -15.81 19.89 17.34
N PRO A 10 -16.74 19.00 17.77
CA PRO A 10 -16.46 17.85 18.61
C PRO A 10 -15.56 16.81 17.91
N PRO A 11 -14.96 15.86 18.65
CA PRO A 11 -14.12 14.82 18.08
C PRO A 11 -14.98 13.93 17.19
N VAL A 12 -14.58 13.73 15.94
CA VAL A 12 -15.15 12.68 15.08
C VAL A 12 -14.59 11.34 15.53
N GLU A 13 -15.09 10.86 16.67
CA GLU A 13 -15.17 9.45 16.99
C GLU A 13 -16.55 8.98 16.53
N GLU A 14 -16.64 8.19 15.46
CA GLU A 14 -17.78 7.28 15.34
C GLU A 14 -17.53 6.10 14.39
N ALA A 15 -17.80 4.92 14.98
CA ALA A 15 -18.27 3.68 14.37
C ALA A 15 -17.33 2.93 13.42
N ARG A 16 -16.70 1.88 13.97
CA ARG A 16 -16.33 0.68 13.21
C ARG A 16 -17.59 -0.10 12.80
N PRO A 17 -17.85 -0.35 11.52
CA PRO A 17 -18.66 -1.49 11.13
C PRO A 17 -17.80 -2.75 11.09
N THR A 18 -18.04 -3.68 12.01
CA THR A 18 -17.69 -5.09 11.86
C THR A 18 -18.37 -5.64 10.61
N ARG A 19 -17.63 -5.93 9.54
CA ARG A 19 -18.21 -6.60 8.37
C ARG A 19 -17.46 -7.88 8.03
N ALA A 20 -18.18 -8.97 8.29
CA ALA A 20 -18.09 -10.32 7.78
C ALA A 20 -16.70 -10.80 7.34
N ARG A 21 -16.15 -11.74 8.12
CA ARG A 21 -15.23 -12.75 7.60
C ARG A 21 -15.87 -13.30 6.32
N HIS A 22 -15.28 -13.03 5.15
CA HIS A 22 -15.66 -13.74 3.95
C HIS A 22 -15.52 -15.23 4.26
N ALA A 23 -16.63 -15.95 4.28
CA ALA A 23 -16.62 -17.40 4.43
C ALA A 23 -15.78 -17.93 3.26
N ARG A 24 -14.66 -18.60 3.59
CA ARG A 24 -13.89 -19.33 2.57
C ARG A 24 -14.84 -20.36 1.96
N PRO A 25 -15.00 -20.44 0.63
CA PRO A 25 -15.74 -21.53 0.04
C PRO A 25 -15.04 -22.84 0.41
N THR A 26 -15.72 -23.68 1.20
CA THR A 26 -15.38 -25.10 1.34
C THR A 26 -15.82 -25.79 0.06
N GLY A 27 -14.89 -25.90 -0.88
CA GLY A 27 -15.07 -26.54 -2.18
C GLY A 27 -13.80 -27.31 -2.57
N GLU A 28 -13.83 -28.60 -2.23
CA GLU A 28 -13.33 -29.76 -2.97
C GLU A 28 -11.84 -29.85 -3.35
N ALA A 29 -11.22 -30.91 -2.81
CA ALA A 29 -9.89 -31.38 -3.11
C ALA A 29 -9.76 -31.78 -4.59
N GLY A 30 -8.91 -31.06 -5.33
CA GLY A 30 -8.63 -31.38 -6.73
C GLY A 30 -7.91 -30.30 -7.51
N ALA A 31 -6.98 -29.56 -6.91
CA ALA A 31 -6.07 -28.70 -7.65
C ALA A 31 -4.65 -29.09 -7.27
N SER A 32 -3.92 -29.71 -8.20
CA SER A 32 -2.46 -29.81 -8.13
C SER A 32 -1.92 -28.46 -7.70
N ALA A 33 -1.22 -28.43 -6.56
CA ALA A 33 -0.59 -27.21 -6.08
C ALA A 33 0.16 -26.55 -7.24
N PRO A 34 0.04 -25.23 -7.46
CA PRO A 34 0.78 -24.58 -8.53
C PRO A 34 2.27 -24.84 -8.29
N THR A 35 2.91 -25.55 -9.22
CA THR A 35 4.36 -25.75 -9.20
C THR A 35 4.99 -24.38 -9.36
N VAL A 36 5.40 -23.76 -8.25
CA VAL A 36 6.07 -22.46 -8.26
C VAL A 36 7.44 -22.65 -8.89
N THR A 37 7.59 -22.26 -10.15
CA THR A 37 8.89 -22.23 -10.82
C THR A 37 9.82 -21.26 -10.10
N ALA A 38 11.07 -21.66 -9.87
CA ALA A 38 12.05 -20.82 -9.20
C ALA A 38 12.32 -19.53 -10.00
N THR A 39 12.08 -18.38 -9.36
CA THR A 39 12.38 -17.06 -9.95
C THR A 39 13.83 -16.68 -9.69
N PRO A 40 14.51 -16.00 -10.63
CA PRO A 40 15.90 -15.57 -10.47
C PRO A 40 16.08 -14.48 -9.40
N VAL A 41 14.99 -13.87 -8.94
CA VAL A 41 14.96 -12.93 -7.82
C VAL A 41 14.23 -13.59 -6.66
N THR A 42 14.88 -13.60 -5.50
CA THR A 42 14.35 -14.13 -4.25
C THR A 42 13.79 -13.00 -3.38
N ILE A 43 12.99 -13.36 -2.38
CA ILE A 43 12.53 -12.41 -1.36
C ILE A 43 13.69 -11.82 -0.55
N ALA A 44 14.78 -12.57 -0.38
CA ALA A 44 15.97 -12.11 0.33
C ALA A 44 16.63 -10.93 -0.41
N ASP A 45 16.71 -10.99 -1.73
CA ASP A 45 17.25 -9.91 -2.57
C ASP A 45 16.43 -8.61 -2.39
N ILE A 46 15.11 -8.72 -2.29
CA ILE A 46 14.21 -7.57 -2.08
C ILE A 46 14.44 -6.94 -0.70
N TRP A 47 14.57 -7.76 0.34
CA TRP A 47 14.83 -7.26 1.70
C TRP A 47 16.18 -6.57 1.80
N GLU A 48 17.20 -7.11 1.13
CA GLU A 48 18.51 -6.51 1.09
C GLU A 48 18.48 -5.15 0.37
N ALA A 49 17.87 -5.10 -0.81
CA ALA A 49 17.66 -3.86 -1.56
C ALA A 49 16.88 -2.83 -0.73
N TYR A 50 15.84 -3.25 -0.01
CA TYR A 50 15.07 -2.36 0.87
C TYR A 50 15.96 -1.73 1.95
N LYS A 51 16.76 -2.53 2.67
CA LYS A 51 17.66 -2.03 3.73
C LYS A 51 18.66 -1.02 3.18
N LEU A 52 19.26 -1.32 2.03
CA LEU A 52 20.26 -0.46 1.39
C LEU A 52 19.66 0.86 0.87
N LEU A 53 18.45 0.81 0.32
CA LEU A 53 17.81 1.97 -0.31
C LEU A 53 17.02 2.86 0.65
N LYS A 54 16.54 2.31 1.79
CA LYS A 54 15.72 3.02 2.78
C LYS A 54 16.24 4.41 3.18
N PRO A 55 17.55 4.62 3.44
CA PRO A 55 18.03 5.95 3.82
C PRO A 55 18.12 6.95 2.64
N ARG A 56 18.01 6.50 1.39
CA ARG A 56 18.27 7.33 0.19
C ARG A 56 17.02 7.70 -0.60
N LEU A 57 15.92 6.96 -0.42
CA LEU A 57 14.69 7.11 -1.19
C LEU A 57 13.52 7.50 -0.30
N HIS A 58 12.54 8.20 -0.87
CA HIS A 58 11.35 8.60 -0.13
C HIS A 58 10.49 7.38 0.22
N HIS A 59 9.97 7.36 1.45
CA HIS A 59 8.86 6.48 1.78
C HIS A 59 7.57 7.12 1.27
N THR A 60 7.19 6.76 0.06
CA THR A 60 6.02 7.29 -0.63
C THR A 60 4.73 6.96 0.14
N PRO A 61 3.76 7.87 0.20
CA PRO A 61 2.53 7.63 0.93
C PRO A 61 1.69 6.54 0.27
N LEU A 62 0.84 5.91 1.09
CA LEU A 62 -0.21 5.02 0.66
C LEU A 62 -1.54 5.69 0.99
N THR A 63 -2.25 6.17 -0.02
CA THR A 63 -3.42 7.03 0.16
C THR A 63 -4.69 6.27 -0.21
N ALA A 64 -5.70 6.28 0.65
CA ALA A 64 -7.00 5.70 0.31
C ALA A 64 -7.70 6.53 -0.78
N SER A 65 -8.29 5.86 -1.77
CA SER A 65 -9.06 6.52 -2.83
C SER A 65 -10.55 6.31 -2.62
N ARG A 66 -11.26 7.38 -2.24
CA ARG A 66 -12.71 7.36 -2.07
C ARG A 66 -13.42 7.06 -3.40
N THR A 67 -13.02 7.72 -4.48
CA THR A 67 -13.62 7.55 -5.80
C THR A 67 -13.49 6.10 -6.29
N LEU A 68 -12.29 5.51 -6.16
CA LEU A 68 -12.10 4.12 -6.59
C LEU A 68 -12.84 3.15 -5.68
N ARG A 69 -12.95 3.45 -4.38
CA ARG A 69 -13.81 2.67 -3.48
C ARG A 69 -15.26 2.69 -3.92
N GLU A 70 -15.82 3.86 -4.22
CA GLU A 70 -17.20 4.00 -4.68
C GLU A 70 -17.44 3.27 -6.01
N LEU A 71 -16.48 3.34 -6.94
CA LEU A 71 -16.59 2.68 -8.25
C LEU A 71 -16.44 1.16 -8.19
N THR A 72 -15.60 0.64 -7.30
CA THR A 72 -15.27 -0.80 -7.24
C THR A 72 -16.02 -1.56 -6.14
N GLY A 73 -16.59 -0.85 -5.16
CA GLY A 73 -17.14 -1.44 -3.94
C GLY A 73 -16.09 -2.01 -2.97
N ALA A 74 -14.79 -1.76 -3.22
CA ALA A 74 -13.68 -2.31 -2.44
C ALA A 74 -12.77 -1.22 -1.84
N ASP A 75 -12.00 -1.56 -0.82
CA ASP A 75 -11.02 -0.63 -0.22
C ASP A 75 -9.78 -0.48 -1.11
N VAL A 76 -9.72 0.62 -1.87
CA VAL A 76 -8.62 0.89 -2.80
C VAL A 76 -7.63 1.90 -2.22
N TYR A 77 -6.36 1.53 -2.25
CA TYR A 77 -5.23 2.36 -1.81
C TYR A 77 -4.25 2.60 -2.96
N LEU A 78 -3.76 3.83 -3.08
CA LEU A 78 -2.83 4.27 -4.10
C LEU A 78 -1.44 4.46 -3.49
N LYS A 79 -0.47 3.68 -3.98
CA LYS A 79 0.94 3.87 -3.62
C LYS A 79 1.53 4.96 -4.52
N ALA A 80 1.78 6.13 -3.96
CA ALA A 80 2.14 7.33 -4.72
C ALA A 80 3.62 7.36 -5.15
N GLU A 81 4.04 6.41 -5.99
CA GLU A 81 5.41 6.36 -6.52
C GLU A 81 5.75 7.53 -7.46
N ASN A 82 4.75 8.28 -7.94
CA ASN A 82 4.95 9.55 -8.63
C ASN A 82 5.58 10.63 -7.73
N MET A 83 5.49 10.49 -6.40
CA MET A 83 6.14 11.40 -5.43
C MET A 83 7.56 10.95 -5.04
N GLN A 84 8.06 9.86 -5.63
CA GLN A 84 9.42 9.42 -5.42
C GLN A 84 10.40 10.41 -6.07
N ARG A 85 11.68 10.37 -5.64
CA ARG A 85 12.77 11.05 -6.35
C ARG A 85 12.71 10.69 -7.85
N SER A 86 12.87 11.70 -8.71
CA SER A 86 12.70 11.60 -10.18
C SER A 86 11.29 11.26 -10.69
N GLY A 87 10.25 11.37 -9.86
CA GLY A 87 8.84 11.32 -10.28
C GLY A 87 8.29 9.93 -10.62
N SER A 88 9.02 8.84 -10.34
CA SER A 88 8.52 7.47 -10.56
C SER A 88 9.29 6.43 -9.74
N PHE A 89 8.77 5.20 -9.71
CA PHE A 89 9.38 4.07 -8.98
C PHE A 89 10.77 3.64 -9.50
N LYS A 90 11.14 4.04 -10.73
CA LYS A 90 12.33 3.53 -11.44
C LYS A 90 13.64 3.82 -10.73
N VAL A 91 13.70 4.92 -9.98
CA VAL A 91 14.89 5.28 -9.20
C VAL A 91 15.27 4.20 -8.19
N ARG A 92 14.32 3.37 -7.72
CA ARG A 92 14.60 2.26 -6.79
C ARG A 92 15.56 1.25 -7.40
N GLY A 93 15.23 0.75 -8.60
CA GLY A 93 16.04 -0.23 -9.31
C GLY A 93 17.36 0.35 -9.79
N ALA A 94 17.34 1.57 -10.35
CA ALA A 94 18.55 2.26 -10.78
C ALA A 94 19.53 2.49 -9.62
N SER A 95 19.03 2.94 -8.47
CA SER A 95 19.86 3.17 -7.28
C SER A 95 20.47 1.89 -6.73
N TYR A 96 19.71 0.78 -6.74
CA TYR A 96 20.23 -0.52 -6.30
C TYR A 96 21.32 -1.03 -7.24
N LYS A 97 21.08 -0.93 -8.56
CA LYS A 97 22.04 -1.38 -9.58
C LYS A 97 23.34 -0.59 -9.57
N LEU A 98 23.30 0.71 -9.28
CA LEU A 98 24.49 1.56 -9.19
C LEU A 98 25.24 1.43 -7.85
N SER A 99 24.60 0.89 -6.82
CA SER A 99 25.24 0.66 -5.51
C SER A 99 26.08 -0.62 -5.45
N ARG A 100 26.13 -1.38 -6.54
CA ARG A 100 26.77 -2.69 -6.67
C ARG A 100 27.56 -2.79 -7.96
#